data_AF-A0A106BRE1-F1
#
_entry.id   AF-A0A106BRE1-F1
#
_cell.length_a   1.000
_cell.length_b   1.000
_cell.length_c   1.000
_cell.angle_alpha   90.00
_cell.angle_beta   90.00
_cell.angle_gamma   90.00
#
_symmetry.space_group_name_H-M   'P 1'
#
loop_
_entity.id
_entity.type
_entity.pdbx_description
1 polymer ?
#
loop_
_entity_poly.entity_id
_entity_poly.type
_entity_poly.pdbx_seq_one_letter_code
_entity_poly.pdbx_strand_id
1 'polypeptide(L)'
;MLSCLSPRASPMSTSEHFIPGKDASLEASIATLQSKLAAIGFHIEERSWLNPVESVWSVHIRDRDCPLLFTNGKGASELAARASALGEYFERLSTNYFWTHFYLGETLAEREYTHTPDERWFTVDEDAWPEALLTPELHAHYNPDNGVRADQLIDLNSGNAARGICAIPYQRLADGETVYFPVNLIGNLYVSNGMSAGNTLMEARTQALAEIFERHIKFRIIEEGLCLPDVPEAVIERYPHIAAGIRGLREAGFGILVKDASLGGRYPVMNVTLLHPHDQGCFASFGAHPRFEVALERALTELLQGRALDSLAGFPAPGFDATEIADPQNLEIHFVDSSGVISWQFLRDTPDFEFVDWNFGTTTEEDYAWSVDALHAEGHDLYIADFTHLGVYACRILVPGVSEIYPVEELEFENNSVGNLIRPALARLPELTDDECAALLDEIVELELADDRLVTVLIGLAPDADSPWTDLRIGELKLLLALAIGDDNAIREGCTWIAQYGQRSEARLKVYRCIADLTQLEDPSPFESALALMYGRETLEQAFALFNQDERFFGLTKLGSNFEGSAIHQRLLEAYRKVRG
;
A
#
# COMPACT_ATOMS: atom_id res chain seq x y z
N MET A 1 -69.52 14.43 -9.36
CA MET A 1 -68.96 13.21 -9.97
C MET A 1 -67.97 13.63 -11.04
N LEU A 2 -66.68 13.64 -10.74
CA LEU A 2 -65.61 13.69 -11.73
C LEU A 2 -64.47 12.89 -11.08
N SER A 3 -64.21 11.72 -11.64
CA SER A 3 -63.35 10.70 -11.07
C SER A 3 -61.88 10.98 -11.34
N CYS A 4 -61.07 10.61 -10.36
CA CYS A 4 -59.62 10.54 -10.38
C CYS A 4 -59.08 9.72 -11.57
N LEU A 5 -58.00 10.22 -12.18
CA LEU A 5 -57.01 9.42 -12.87
C LEU A 5 -55.63 9.84 -12.36
N SER A 6 -55.05 9.03 -11.47
CA SER A 6 -53.62 9.05 -11.20
C SER A 6 -52.86 8.55 -12.43
N PRO A 7 -51.72 9.15 -12.80
CA PRO A 7 -50.80 8.52 -13.72
C PRO A 7 -50.14 7.34 -12.99
N ARG A 8 -50.36 6.13 -13.49
CA ARG A 8 -49.53 4.96 -13.15
C ARG A 8 -48.12 5.25 -13.63
N ALA A 9 -47.17 5.37 -12.71
CA ALA A 9 -45.76 5.19 -13.03
C ALA A 9 -45.58 3.74 -13.49
N SER A 10 -45.27 3.56 -14.77
CA SER A 10 -44.75 2.30 -15.26
C SER A 10 -43.41 2.04 -14.56
N PRO A 11 -43.14 0.84 -14.03
CA PRO A 11 -41.80 0.52 -13.54
C PRO A 11 -40.87 0.58 -14.75
N MET A 12 -39.93 1.53 -14.75
CA MET A 12 -38.80 1.46 -15.68
C MET A 12 -38.03 0.19 -15.28
N SER A 13 -38.06 -0.84 -16.13
CA SER A 13 -37.19 -1.99 -15.93
C SER A 13 -35.76 -1.49 -16.10
N THR A 14 -35.03 -1.33 -15.01
CA THR A 14 -33.58 -1.19 -15.04
C THR A 14 -33.02 -2.47 -15.66
N SER A 15 -32.30 -2.34 -16.77
CA SER A 15 -31.52 -3.46 -17.33
C SER A 15 -30.55 -3.95 -16.25
N GLU A 16 -30.37 -5.25 -16.12
CA GLU A 16 -29.42 -5.85 -15.18
C GLU A 16 -28.34 -6.61 -15.96
N HIS A 17 -27.08 -6.35 -15.64
CA HIS A 17 -25.94 -7.02 -16.24
C HIS A 17 -25.24 -7.92 -15.21
N PHE A 18 -25.06 -9.20 -15.56
CA PHE A 18 -24.36 -10.19 -14.75
C PHE A 18 -23.06 -10.57 -15.46
N ILE A 19 -21.97 -10.65 -14.70
CA ILE A 19 -20.66 -11.07 -15.19
C ILE A 19 -20.21 -12.34 -14.47
N PRO A 20 -19.36 -13.20 -15.09
CA PRO A 20 -18.85 -14.40 -14.45
C PRO A 20 -18.16 -14.11 -13.11
N GLY A 21 -18.37 -14.98 -12.12
CA GLY A 21 -17.78 -14.85 -10.79
C GLY A 21 -18.45 -13.83 -9.86
N LYS A 22 -19.59 -13.23 -10.26
CA LYS A 22 -20.37 -12.29 -9.42
C LYS A 22 -21.76 -12.80 -9.10
N ASP A 23 -22.17 -12.64 -7.85
CA ASP A 23 -23.45 -13.14 -7.32
C ASP A 23 -24.60 -12.10 -7.38
N ALA A 24 -24.33 -10.89 -7.90
CA ALA A 24 -25.33 -9.84 -8.11
C ALA A 24 -25.09 -9.11 -9.43
N SER A 25 -26.11 -8.41 -9.92
CA SER A 25 -25.98 -7.54 -11.09
C SER A 25 -25.11 -6.33 -10.77
N LEU A 26 -24.39 -5.84 -11.77
CA LEU A 26 -23.52 -4.67 -11.63
C LEU A 26 -24.30 -3.45 -11.11
N GLU A 27 -25.51 -3.23 -11.63
CA GLU A 27 -26.39 -2.14 -11.21
C GLU A 27 -26.79 -2.27 -9.73
N ALA A 28 -27.16 -3.47 -9.28
CA ALA A 28 -27.54 -3.71 -7.90
C ALA A 28 -26.34 -3.51 -6.95
N SER A 29 -25.16 -3.99 -7.32
CA SER A 29 -23.93 -3.77 -6.56
C SER A 29 -23.60 -2.28 -6.46
N ILE A 30 -23.55 -1.55 -7.58
CA ILE A 30 -23.24 -0.11 -7.59
C ILE A 30 -24.22 0.67 -6.72
N ALA A 31 -25.53 0.45 -6.90
CA ALA A 31 -26.56 1.15 -6.14
C ALA A 31 -26.44 0.86 -4.63
N THR A 32 -26.19 -0.40 -4.27
CA THR A 32 -26.03 -0.83 -2.87
C THR A 32 -24.79 -0.19 -2.23
N LEU A 33 -23.64 -0.27 -2.89
CA LEU A 33 -22.37 0.23 -2.37
C LEU A 33 -22.40 1.76 -2.23
N GLN A 34 -22.87 2.48 -3.25
CA GLN A 34 -23.02 3.94 -3.20
C GLN A 34 -23.96 4.38 -2.07
N SER A 35 -25.12 3.71 -1.94
CA SER A 35 -26.08 4.05 -0.88
C SER A 35 -25.50 3.82 0.51
N LYS A 36 -24.70 2.76 0.71
CA LYS A 36 -24.07 2.46 2.00
C LYS A 36 -22.96 3.46 2.33
N LEU A 37 -22.10 3.81 1.37
CA LEU A 37 -21.07 4.84 1.57
C LEU A 37 -21.69 6.19 1.96
N ALA A 38 -22.74 6.60 1.26
CA ALA A 38 -23.47 7.82 1.58
C ALA A 38 -24.11 7.77 2.98
N ALA A 39 -24.65 6.61 3.39
CA ALA A 39 -25.23 6.43 4.72
C ALA A 39 -24.19 6.51 5.86
N ILE A 40 -22.96 6.07 5.60
CA ILE A 40 -21.83 6.18 6.54
C ILE A 40 -21.24 7.62 6.55
N GLY A 41 -21.54 8.42 5.52
CA GLY A 41 -21.07 9.80 5.39
C GLY A 41 -19.78 9.94 4.56
N PHE A 42 -19.48 8.99 3.68
CA PHE A 42 -18.45 9.11 2.65
C PHE A 42 -19.03 9.73 1.38
N HIS A 43 -18.38 10.77 0.85
CA HIS A 43 -18.84 11.51 -0.32
C HIS A 43 -17.93 11.21 -1.50
N ILE A 44 -18.16 10.04 -2.10
CA ILE A 44 -17.32 9.52 -3.17
C ILE A 44 -17.52 10.33 -4.46
N GLU A 45 -16.40 10.75 -5.07
CA GLU A 45 -16.36 11.35 -6.39
C GLU A 45 -15.54 10.49 -7.37
N GLU A 46 -16.08 10.30 -8.58
CA GLU A 46 -15.34 9.71 -9.71
C GLU A 46 -14.49 10.80 -10.37
N ARG A 47 -13.17 10.62 -10.39
CA ARG A 47 -12.22 11.67 -10.81
C ARG A 47 -11.73 11.53 -12.24
N SER A 48 -11.43 10.31 -12.64
CA SER A 48 -10.89 10.02 -13.96
C SER A 48 -11.37 8.66 -14.43
N TRP A 49 -11.65 8.60 -15.73
CA TRP A 49 -12.12 7.43 -16.44
C TRP A 49 -11.20 7.19 -17.64
N LEU A 50 -10.82 5.94 -17.85
CA LEU A 50 -10.03 5.52 -19.00
C LEU A 50 -10.70 4.32 -19.66
N ASN A 51 -10.61 4.30 -20.99
CA ASN A 51 -10.99 3.18 -21.86
C ASN A 51 -9.97 3.08 -23.00
N PRO A 52 -8.72 2.67 -22.71
CA PRO A 52 -7.61 2.74 -23.67
C PRO A 52 -7.77 1.80 -24.87
N VAL A 53 -8.43 0.66 -24.68
CA VAL A 53 -8.79 -0.31 -25.75
C VAL A 53 -10.20 -0.84 -25.51
N GLU A 54 -10.79 -1.47 -26.52
CA GLU A 54 -12.12 -2.07 -26.41
C GLU A 54 -12.20 -3.01 -25.20
N SER A 55 -13.29 -2.88 -24.42
CA SER A 55 -13.57 -3.73 -23.27
C SER A 55 -12.48 -3.71 -22.18
N VAL A 56 -11.74 -2.61 -22.02
CA VAL A 56 -10.86 -2.40 -20.86
C VAL A 56 -11.09 -1.02 -20.28
N TRP A 57 -11.76 -0.97 -19.13
CA TRP A 57 -12.12 0.26 -18.43
C TRP A 57 -11.41 0.36 -17.09
N SER A 58 -11.06 1.59 -16.70
CA SER A 58 -10.67 1.89 -15.32
C SER A 58 -11.24 3.21 -14.83
N VAL A 59 -11.47 3.31 -13.52
CA VAL A 59 -11.93 4.53 -12.85
C VAL A 59 -11.17 4.77 -11.56
N HIS A 60 -10.79 6.02 -11.31
CA HIS A 60 -10.28 6.47 -10.01
C HIS A 60 -11.42 7.14 -9.22
N ILE A 61 -11.66 6.66 -8.00
CA ILE A 61 -12.64 7.26 -7.08
C ILE A 61 -11.97 7.66 -5.77
N ARG A 62 -12.49 8.69 -5.10
CA ARG A 62 -11.98 9.12 -3.78
C ARG A 62 -13.06 9.77 -2.93
N ASP A 63 -12.85 9.84 -1.61
CA ASP A 63 -13.67 10.69 -0.75
C ASP A 63 -13.31 12.17 -0.95
N ARG A 64 -14.33 12.97 -1.26
CA ARG A 64 -14.20 14.43 -1.31
C ARG A 64 -13.73 14.99 0.03
N ASP A 65 -14.21 14.42 1.14
CA ASP A 65 -13.95 14.93 2.49
C ASP A 65 -12.59 14.49 3.03
N CYS A 66 -11.97 13.43 2.50
CA CYS A 66 -10.57 13.08 2.77
C CYS A 66 -9.92 12.47 1.50
N PRO A 67 -9.27 13.27 0.64
CA PRO A 67 -8.74 12.82 -0.64
C PRO A 67 -7.65 11.74 -0.57
N LEU A 68 -7.10 11.46 0.61
CA LEU A 68 -6.17 10.36 0.85
C LEU A 68 -6.86 8.99 0.75
N LEU A 69 -8.18 8.93 0.93
CA LEU A 69 -8.96 7.70 0.77
C LEU A 69 -9.45 7.61 -0.67
N PHE A 70 -8.78 6.77 -1.45
CA PHE A 70 -9.10 6.55 -2.85
C PHE A 70 -8.89 5.10 -3.25
N THR A 71 -9.62 4.65 -4.26
CA THR A 71 -9.45 3.32 -4.86
C THR A 71 -9.53 3.43 -6.37
N ASN A 72 -9.05 2.39 -7.04
CA ASN A 72 -9.14 2.30 -8.48
C ASN A 72 -9.97 1.07 -8.83
N GLY A 73 -10.88 1.21 -9.78
CA GLY A 73 -11.64 0.09 -10.32
C GLY A 73 -11.21 -0.26 -11.72
N LYS A 74 -11.34 -1.53 -12.08
CA LYS A 74 -11.06 -2.06 -13.41
C LYS A 74 -12.15 -3.05 -13.85
N GLY A 75 -12.35 -3.19 -15.16
CA GLY A 75 -13.25 -4.21 -15.69
C GLY A 75 -13.57 -4.06 -17.17
N ALA A 76 -14.33 -5.01 -17.74
CA ALA A 76 -14.64 -5.03 -19.16
C ALA A 76 -15.70 -4.01 -19.62
N SER A 77 -16.29 -3.25 -18.71
CA SER A 77 -17.27 -2.20 -18.97
C SER A 77 -17.18 -1.08 -17.93
N GLU A 78 -17.77 0.08 -18.24
CA GLU A 78 -17.89 1.19 -17.28
C GLU A 78 -18.56 0.74 -15.98
N LEU A 79 -19.64 -0.05 -16.06
CA LEU A 79 -20.32 -0.58 -14.88
C LEU A 79 -19.43 -1.53 -14.07
N ALA A 80 -18.67 -2.41 -14.72
CA ALA A 80 -17.77 -3.34 -14.04
C ALA A 80 -16.64 -2.59 -13.31
N ALA A 81 -16.02 -1.61 -13.98
CA ALA A 81 -14.98 -0.78 -13.36
C ALA A 81 -15.54 0.04 -12.18
N ARG A 82 -16.74 0.60 -12.30
CA ARG A 82 -17.41 1.31 -11.18
C ARG A 82 -17.69 0.38 -10.00
N ALA A 83 -18.25 -0.80 -10.25
CA ALA A 83 -18.52 -1.78 -9.21
C ALA A 83 -17.23 -2.25 -8.52
N SER A 84 -16.16 -2.47 -9.30
CA SER A 84 -14.83 -2.81 -8.80
C SER A 84 -14.26 -1.72 -7.88
N ALA A 85 -14.28 -0.44 -8.30
CA ALA A 85 -13.76 0.66 -7.48
C ALA A 85 -14.48 0.77 -6.13
N LEU A 86 -15.81 0.68 -6.16
CA LEU A 86 -16.65 0.74 -4.96
C LEU A 86 -16.47 -0.48 -4.05
N GLY A 87 -16.29 -1.67 -4.64
CA GLY A 87 -15.96 -2.90 -3.92
C GLY A 87 -14.63 -2.78 -3.19
N GLU A 88 -13.57 -2.38 -3.89
CA GLU A 88 -12.25 -2.11 -3.31
C GLU A 88 -12.36 -1.04 -2.19
N TYR A 89 -13.22 -0.02 -2.37
CA TYR A 89 -13.42 0.97 -1.32
C TYR A 89 -13.96 0.35 -0.02
N PHE A 90 -14.95 -0.56 -0.09
CA PHE A 90 -15.44 -1.27 1.08
C PHE A 90 -14.43 -2.26 1.66
N GLU A 91 -13.62 -2.89 0.81
CA GLU A 91 -12.52 -3.75 1.23
C GLU A 91 -11.53 -2.96 2.09
N ARG A 92 -11.04 -1.82 1.59
CA ARG A 92 -10.07 -0.97 2.30
C ARG A 92 -10.67 -0.29 3.53
N LEU A 93 -11.95 0.10 3.50
CA LEU A 93 -12.64 0.59 4.70
C LEU A 93 -12.75 -0.49 5.79
N SER A 94 -13.20 -1.70 5.42
CA SER A 94 -13.50 -2.75 6.38
C SER A 94 -12.26 -3.28 7.09
N THR A 95 -11.13 -3.30 6.37
CA THR A 95 -9.83 -3.78 6.83
C THR A 95 -8.94 -2.68 7.43
N ASN A 96 -9.45 -1.45 7.58
CA ASN A 96 -8.69 -0.26 7.98
C ASN A 96 -7.50 0.10 7.07
N TYR A 97 -7.43 -0.43 5.85
CA TYR A 97 -6.20 -0.35 5.06
C TYR A 97 -5.76 1.10 4.74
N PHE A 98 -6.72 2.02 4.53
CA PHE A 98 -6.41 3.44 4.28
C PHE A 98 -5.61 4.11 5.41
N TRP A 99 -5.63 3.54 6.62
CA TRP A 99 -5.01 4.14 7.78
C TRP A 99 -3.71 3.44 8.20
N THR A 100 -3.36 2.29 7.59
CA THR A 100 -2.23 1.45 8.02
C THR A 100 -0.89 2.17 8.08
N HIS A 101 -0.67 3.19 7.25
CA HIS A 101 0.57 3.99 7.24
C HIS A 101 0.53 5.25 8.14
N PHE A 102 -0.52 5.42 8.96
CA PHE A 102 -0.73 6.64 9.72
C PHE A 102 -0.93 6.37 11.21
N TYR A 103 -0.35 7.24 12.03
CA TYR A 103 -0.68 7.31 13.45
C TYR A 103 -2.15 7.75 13.61
N LEU A 104 -2.89 7.15 14.53
CA LEU A 104 -4.31 7.49 14.75
C LEU A 104 -4.52 8.53 15.85
N GLY A 105 -3.44 8.99 16.49
CA GLY A 105 -3.52 9.91 17.62
C GLY A 105 -3.80 9.20 18.94
N GLU A 106 -3.34 9.83 20.02
CA GLU A 106 -3.50 9.37 21.39
C GLU A 106 -4.96 9.06 21.74
N THR A 107 -5.88 9.93 21.32
CA THR A 107 -7.31 9.80 21.62
C THR A 107 -7.91 8.50 21.08
N LEU A 108 -7.53 8.08 19.86
CA LEU A 108 -8.04 6.84 19.26
C LEU A 108 -7.29 5.61 19.79
N ALA A 109 -6.00 5.75 20.10
CA ALA A 109 -5.20 4.68 20.70
C ALA A 109 -5.67 4.31 22.13
N GLU A 110 -6.32 5.23 22.84
CA GLU A 110 -6.85 5.04 24.20
C GLU A 110 -8.31 4.57 24.27
N ARG A 111 -9.02 4.48 23.13
CA ARG A 111 -10.41 3.97 23.12
C ARG A 111 -10.47 2.51 23.56
N GLU A 112 -11.67 2.00 23.87
CA GLU A 112 -11.89 0.59 24.21
C GLU A 112 -11.24 -0.37 23.20
N TYR A 113 -11.26 0.01 21.91
CA TYR A 113 -10.50 -0.62 20.85
C TYR A 113 -9.97 0.43 19.86
N THR A 114 -8.87 0.13 19.18
CA THR A 114 -8.23 0.98 18.17
C THR A 114 -8.63 0.56 16.76
N HIS A 115 -8.56 -0.74 16.43
CA HIS A 115 -8.74 -1.33 15.10
C HIS A 115 -10.09 -2.00 14.92
N THR A 116 -10.43 -2.96 15.79
CA THR A 116 -11.69 -3.71 15.73
C THR A 116 -12.24 -4.00 17.13
N PRO A 117 -13.57 -4.09 17.34
CA PRO A 117 -14.15 -4.33 18.67
C PRO A 117 -13.73 -5.66 19.33
N ASP A 118 -13.28 -6.62 18.54
CA ASP A 118 -12.84 -7.96 18.95
C ASP A 118 -11.31 -8.11 19.01
N GLU A 119 -10.55 -7.02 18.79
CA GLU A 119 -9.11 -7.01 18.99
C GLU A 119 -8.74 -7.35 20.44
N ARG A 120 -7.51 -7.82 20.61
CA ARG A 120 -6.94 -8.03 21.94
C ARG A 120 -5.60 -7.36 22.08
N TRP A 121 -5.33 -6.93 23.30
CA TRP A 121 -4.08 -6.30 23.70
C TRP A 121 -3.31 -7.22 24.61
N PHE A 122 -2.03 -7.42 24.30
CA PHE A 122 -1.13 -8.30 25.02
C PHE A 122 -0.01 -7.47 25.61
N THR A 123 0.14 -7.50 26.94
CA THR A 123 1.18 -6.75 27.64
C THR A 123 2.56 -7.24 27.23
N VAL A 124 3.51 -6.31 27.12
CA VAL A 124 4.92 -6.60 26.85
C VAL A 124 5.67 -6.48 28.17
N ASP A 125 5.95 -7.62 28.79
CA ASP A 125 6.64 -7.69 30.08
C ASP A 125 8.14 -8.03 29.92
N GLU A 126 8.50 -8.62 28.79
CA GLU A 126 9.84 -9.10 28.45
C GLU A 126 10.05 -9.06 26.92
N ASP A 127 11.28 -9.31 26.45
CA ASP A 127 11.60 -9.28 25.02
C ASP A 127 10.90 -10.41 24.21
N ALA A 128 10.49 -11.50 24.88
CA ALA A 128 9.83 -12.63 24.25
C ALA A 128 8.36 -12.33 23.89
N TRP A 129 7.89 -12.89 22.77
CA TRP A 129 6.50 -12.72 22.34
C TRP A 129 5.53 -13.42 23.32
N PRO A 130 4.41 -12.78 23.71
CA PRO A 130 3.37 -13.42 24.50
C PRO A 130 2.89 -14.75 23.89
N GLU A 131 2.86 -15.83 24.68
CA GLU A 131 2.50 -17.19 24.21
C GLU A 131 1.10 -17.27 23.56
N ALA A 132 0.20 -16.35 23.92
CA ALA A 132 -1.17 -16.31 23.42
C ALA A 132 -1.32 -15.56 22.07
N LEU A 133 -0.27 -14.91 21.59
CA LEU A 133 -0.18 -14.43 20.20
C LEU A 133 0.19 -15.60 19.31
N LEU A 134 -0.40 -15.69 18.12
CA LEU A 134 -0.04 -16.68 17.11
C LEU A 134 -0.08 -18.14 17.66
N THR A 135 0.44 -19.11 16.91
CA THR A 135 0.69 -20.48 17.39
C THR A 135 2.20 -20.73 17.48
N PRO A 136 2.67 -21.78 18.18
CA PRO A 136 4.11 -22.10 18.24
C PRO A 136 4.76 -22.27 16.85
N GLU A 137 4.03 -22.84 15.90
CA GLU A 137 4.49 -23.01 14.52
C GLU A 137 4.65 -21.65 13.82
N LEU A 138 3.70 -20.73 14.04
CA LEU A 138 3.77 -19.38 13.51
C LEU A 138 4.86 -18.54 14.18
N HIS A 139 5.13 -18.72 15.47
CA HIS A 139 6.30 -18.11 16.12
C HIS A 139 7.59 -18.52 15.42
N ALA A 140 7.76 -19.82 15.16
CA ALA A 140 8.93 -20.34 14.46
C ALA A 140 9.02 -19.85 13.01
N HIS A 141 7.89 -19.58 12.35
CA HIS A 141 7.84 -19.05 10.99
C HIS A 141 8.22 -17.56 10.90
N TYR A 142 7.64 -16.70 11.76
CA TYR A 142 7.89 -15.25 11.69
C TYR A 142 9.07 -14.77 12.50
N ASN A 143 9.56 -15.56 13.45
CA ASN A 143 10.70 -15.20 14.30
C ASN A 143 11.66 -16.39 14.48
N PRO A 144 12.16 -16.98 13.38
CA PRO A 144 12.94 -18.22 13.42
C PRO A 144 14.20 -18.10 14.29
N ASP A 145 14.84 -16.92 14.28
CA ASP A 145 16.08 -16.65 15.01
C ASP A 145 15.85 -15.98 16.38
N ASN A 146 14.59 -15.72 16.76
CA ASN A 146 14.23 -14.94 17.94
C ASN A 146 14.86 -13.53 17.97
N GLY A 147 15.09 -12.92 16.80
CA GLY A 147 15.66 -11.57 16.65
C GLY A 147 14.62 -10.45 16.86
N VAL A 148 13.35 -10.72 16.56
CA VAL A 148 12.27 -9.74 16.72
C VAL A 148 11.78 -9.72 18.17
N ARG A 149 11.98 -8.60 18.86
CA ARG A 149 11.53 -8.39 20.25
C ARG A 149 10.04 -8.06 20.29
N ALA A 150 9.38 -8.37 21.40
CA ALA A 150 7.95 -8.15 21.57
C ALA A 150 7.53 -6.67 21.47
N ASP A 151 8.36 -5.73 21.89
CA ASP A 151 8.09 -4.29 21.76
C ASP A 151 8.19 -3.79 20.31
N GLN A 152 8.86 -4.51 19.41
CA GLN A 152 8.85 -4.21 17.97
C GLN A 152 7.50 -4.55 17.32
N LEU A 153 6.67 -5.39 17.96
CA LEU A 153 5.34 -5.74 17.49
C LEU A 153 4.25 -4.72 17.89
N ILE A 154 4.60 -3.61 18.54
CA ILE A 154 3.67 -2.51 18.77
C ILE A 154 3.27 -1.91 17.41
N ASP A 155 1.97 -1.71 17.17
CA ASP A 155 1.49 -1.20 15.89
C ASP A 155 1.78 0.29 15.71
N LEU A 156 2.06 0.70 14.47
CA LEU A 156 2.28 2.10 14.10
C LEU A 156 1.06 2.98 14.46
N ASN A 157 -0.14 2.46 14.21
CA ASN A 157 -1.38 3.21 14.29
C ASN A 157 -1.69 3.67 15.72
N SER A 158 -1.55 2.78 16.71
CA SER A 158 -1.73 3.14 18.11
C SER A 158 -0.49 3.77 18.74
N GLY A 159 0.71 3.31 18.34
CA GLY A 159 1.97 3.63 19.01
C GLY A 159 1.97 3.41 20.53
N ASN A 160 1.04 2.61 21.06
CA ASN A 160 0.74 2.58 22.48
C ASN A 160 1.48 1.44 23.19
N ALA A 161 2.79 1.64 23.40
CA ALA A 161 3.64 0.66 24.07
C ALA A 161 3.15 0.30 25.48
N ALA A 162 2.54 1.25 26.20
CA ALA A 162 2.00 1.02 27.54
C ALA A 162 0.78 0.06 27.54
N ARG A 163 0.02 0.03 26.44
CA ARG A 163 -1.13 -0.88 26.27
C ARG A 163 -0.71 -2.25 25.74
N GLY A 164 0.40 -2.31 24.99
CA GLY A 164 1.02 -3.54 24.51
C GLY A 164 0.71 -3.84 23.05
N ILE A 165 0.87 -5.10 22.64
CA ILE A 165 0.71 -5.54 21.25
C ILE A 165 -0.78 -5.68 20.95
N CYS A 166 -1.30 -4.90 19.99
CA CYS A 166 -2.63 -5.10 19.46
C CYS A 166 -2.66 -6.24 18.43
N ALA A 167 -3.58 -7.17 18.58
CA ALA A 167 -3.75 -8.28 17.66
C ALA A 167 -5.22 -8.55 17.30
N ILE A 168 -5.44 -8.94 16.05
CA ILE A 168 -6.75 -9.22 15.48
C ILE A 168 -7.01 -10.73 15.51
N PRO A 169 -8.21 -11.18 15.91
CA PRO A 169 -8.57 -12.59 15.86
C PRO A 169 -8.79 -13.04 14.40
N TYR A 170 -8.10 -14.11 14.01
CA TYR A 170 -8.35 -14.85 12.77
C TYR A 170 -8.83 -16.26 13.10
N GLN A 171 -9.78 -16.77 12.33
CA GLN A 171 -10.20 -18.16 12.43
C GLN A 171 -9.32 -19.02 11.52
N ARG A 172 -8.60 -20.00 12.09
CA ARG A 172 -7.94 -21.03 11.30
C ARG A 172 -8.99 -21.94 10.70
N LEU A 173 -8.97 -22.09 9.38
CA LEU A 173 -10.03 -22.76 8.64
C LEU A 173 -10.06 -24.28 8.90
N ALA A 174 -8.90 -24.89 9.16
CA ALA A 174 -8.76 -26.34 9.33
C ALA A 174 -9.55 -26.90 10.53
N ASP A 175 -9.62 -26.13 11.63
CA ASP A 175 -10.21 -26.58 12.91
C ASP A 175 -11.12 -25.55 13.59
N GLY A 176 -11.20 -24.33 13.08
CA GLY A 176 -11.98 -23.23 13.66
C GLY A 176 -11.33 -22.62 14.90
N GLU A 177 -10.04 -22.83 15.14
CA GLU A 177 -9.34 -22.20 16.25
C GLU A 177 -9.15 -20.69 15.98
N THR A 178 -9.34 -19.87 17.02
CA THR A 178 -9.04 -18.44 16.94
C THR A 178 -7.58 -18.17 17.27
N VAL A 179 -6.85 -17.58 16.34
CA VAL A 179 -5.44 -17.21 16.48
C VAL A 179 -5.30 -15.69 16.38
N TYR A 180 -4.55 -15.08 17.30
CA TYR A 180 -4.37 -13.63 17.36
C TYR A 180 -3.12 -13.21 16.60
N PHE A 181 -3.31 -12.48 15.50
CA PHE A 181 -2.22 -11.96 14.68
C PHE A 181 -1.94 -10.49 15.03
N PRO A 182 -0.70 -10.12 15.39
CA PRO A 182 -0.32 -8.74 15.67
C PRO A 182 -0.62 -7.82 14.48
N VAL A 183 -1.21 -6.65 14.74
CA VAL A 183 -1.47 -5.64 13.70
C VAL A 183 -0.17 -5.19 13.04
N ASN A 184 0.91 -5.05 13.82
CA ASN A 184 2.25 -4.74 13.30
C ASN A 184 2.70 -5.78 12.26
N LEU A 185 2.64 -7.07 12.60
CA LEU A 185 3.02 -8.16 11.70
C LEU A 185 2.18 -8.15 10.42
N ILE A 186 0.86 -8.03 10.59
CA ILE A 186 -0.09 -7.93 9.49
C ILE A 186 0.25 -6.75 8.56
N GLY A 187 0.59 -5.60 9.14
CA GLY A 187 0.89 -4.36 8.41
C GLY A 187 2.22 -4.40 7.66
N ASN A 188 3.25 -4.99 8.25
CA ASN A 188 4.57 -5.11 7.62
C ASN A 188 4.59 -6.20 6.55
N LEU A 189 4.06 -7.40 6.82
CA LEU A 189 4.28 -8.55 5.93
C LEU A 189 3.23 -8.74 4.85
N TYR A 190 1.96 -8.46 5.15
CA TYR A 190 0.85 -8.84 4.27
C TYR A 190 0.27 -7.66 3.48
N VAL A 191 0.41 -6.42 3.99
CA VAL A 191 -0.11 -5.20 3.35
C VAL A 191 -1.53 -5.40 2.80
N SER A 192 -1.86 -5.03 1.56
CA SER A 192 -3.21 -5.24 1.03
C SER A 192 -3.52 -6.66 0.57
N ASN A 193 -2.54 -7.58 0.55
CA ASN A 193 -2.72 -8.90 -0.02
C ASN A 193 -3.74 -9.74 0.78
N GLY A 194 -4.57 -10.49 0.05
CA GLY A 194 -5.59 -11.36 0.63
C GLY A 194 -6.80 -10.61 1.21
N MET A 195 -6.99 -9.33 0.89
CA MET A 195 -8.21 -8.59 1.21
C MET A 195 -9.25 -8.77 0.10
N SER A 196 -10.54 -8.78 0.46
CA SER A 196 -11.61 -8.64 -0.53
C SER A 196 -12.89 -8.13 0.10
N ALA A 197 -13.71 -7.44 -0.70
CA ALA A 197 -15.14 -7.27 -0.45
C ALA A 197 -15.97 -7.87 -1.59
N GLY A 198 -17.24 -8.19 -1.31
CA GLY A 198 -18.11 -8.81 -2.32
C GLY A 198 -19.58 -8.77 -1.95
N ASN A 199 -20.43 -9.14 -2.92
CA ASN A 199 -21.88 -9.21 -2.70
C ASN A 199 -22.25 -10.33 -1.70
N THR A 200 -21.45 -11.41 -1.68
CA THR A 200 -21.62 -12.57 -0.81
C THR A 200 -20.30 -12.97 -0.18
N LEU A 201 -20.37 -13.85 0.82
CA LEU A 201 -19.19 -14.42 1.48
C LEU A 201 -18.32 -15.21 0.50
N MET A 202 -18.92 -16.06 -0.35
CA MET A 202 -18.17 -16.92 -1.26
C MET A 202 -17.51 -16.12 -2.38
N GLU A 203 -18.19 -15.10 -2.91
CA GLU A 203 -17.62 -14.18 -3.89
C GLU A 203 -16.36 -13.49 -3.36
N ALA A 204 -16.45 -12.90 -2.16
CA ALA A 204 -15.33 -12.16 -1.57
C ALA A 204 -14.17 -13.08 -1.18
N ARG A 205 -14.43 -14.20 -0.49
CA ARG A 205 -13.35 -15.12 -0.11
C ARG A 205 -12.64 -15.73 -1.31
N THR A 206 -13.39 -16.07 -2.37
CA THR A 206 -12.78 -16.53 -3.63
C THR A 206 -11.85 -15.48 -4.21
N GLN A 207 -12.26 -14.21 -4.21
CA GLN A 207 -11.44 -13.13 -4.74
C GLN A 207 -10.19 -12.86 -3.89
N ALA A 208 -10.29 -12.94 -2.55
CA ALA A 208 -9.12 -12.86 -1.66
C ALA A 208 -8.12 -14.02 -1.90
N LEU A 209 -8.61 -15.24 -2.07
CA LEU A 209 -7.75 -16.41 -2.38
C LEU A 209 -7.13 -16.32 -3.77
N ALA A 210 -7.90 -15.86 -4.76
CA ALA A 210 -7.39 -15.62 -6.10
C ALA A 210 -6.23 -14.61 -6.06
N GLU A 211 -6.38 -13.51 -5.33
CA GLU A 211 -5.31 -12.53 -5.11
C GLU A 211 -4.06 -13.16 -4.47
N ILE A 212 -4.22 -14.02 -3.45
CA ILE A 212 -3.09 -14.74 -2.84
C ILE A 212 -2.36 -15.60 -3.88
N PHE A 213 -3.09 -16.38 -4.69
CA PHE A 213 -2.48 -17.16 -5.77
C PHE A 213 -1.78 -16.27 -6.79
N GLU A 214 -2.40 -15.14 -7.17
CA GLU A 214 -1.86 -14.21 -8.14
C GLU A 214 -0.46 -13.72 -7.72
N ARG A 215 -0.32 -13.26 -6.48
CA ARG A 215 0.94 -12.70 -5.97
C ARG A 215 1.98 -13.78 -5.71
N HIS A 216 1.59 -14.88 -5.08
CA HIS A 216 2.50 -15.99 -4.80
C HIS A 216 3.12 -16.56 -6.09
N ILE A 217 2.28 -16.81 -7.10
CA ILE A 217 2.74 -17.39 -8.37
C ILE A 217 3.44 -16.35 -9.25
N LYS A 218 3.03 -15.07 -9.20
CA LYS A 218 3.77 -13.97 -9.84
C LYS A 218 5.21 -13.93 -9.34
N PHE A 219 5.42 -13.88 -8.03
CA PHE A 219 6.78 -13.82 -7.46
C PHE A 219 7.59 -15.04 -7.82
N ARG A 220 7.01 -16.23 -7.68
CA ARG A 220 7.68 -17.48 -8.07
C ARG A 220 8.12 -17.49 -9.53
N ILE A 221 7.26 -17.03 -10.45
CA ILE A 221 7.59 -16.96 -11.88
C ILE A 221 8.74 -15.99 -12.15
N ILE A 222 8.77 -14.85 -11.45
CA ILE A 222 9.80 -13.82 -11.62
C ILE A 222 11.13 -14.29 -11.02
N GLU A 223 11.11 -14.75 -9.77
CA GLU A 223 12.26 -15.20 -9.00
C GLU A 223 12.95 -16.40 -9.67
N GLU A 224 12.19 -17.41 -10.08
CA GLU A 224 12.74 -18.60 -10.76
C GLU A 224 13.01 -18.35 -12.26
N GLY A 225 12.62 -17.18 -12.80
CA GLY A 225 12.79 -16.83 -14.22
C GLY A 225 12.06 -17.76 -15.19
N LEU A 226 10.87 -18.24 -14.81
CA LEU A 226 10.12 -19.28 -15.53
C LEU A 226 9.60 -18.78 -16.88
N CYS A 227 9.79 -19.58 -17.92
CA CYS A 227 9.20 -19.35 -19.24
C CYS A 227 7.83 -20.01 -19.33
N LEU A 228 6.79 -19.21 -19.49
CA LEU A 228 5.41 -19.67 -19.53
C LEU A 228 4.97 -20.11 -20.95
N PRO A 229 4.11 -21.13 -21.09
CA PRO A 229 3.55 -21.52 -22.37
C PRO A 229 2.55 -20.49 -22.91
N ASP A 230 2.54 -20.30 -24.22
CA ASP A 230 1.56 -19.45 -24.89
C ASP A 230 0.14 -20.04 -24.79
N VAL A 231 -0.84 -19.16 -24.59
CA VAL A 231 -2.24 -19.53 -24.78
C VAL A 231 -2.54 -19.58 -26.28
N PRO A 232 -3.02 -20.71 -26.82
CA PRO A 232 -3.37 -20.79 -28.23
C PRO A 232 -4.41 -19.74 -28.63
N GLU A 233 -4.27 -19.12 -29.80
CA GLU A 233 -5.20 -18.05 -30.23
C GLU A 233 -6.66 -18.56 -30.30
N ALA A 234 -6.88 -19.82 -30.71
CA ALA A 234 -8.21 -20.44 -30.71
C ALA A 234 -8.85 -20.55 -29.31
N VAL A 235 -8.04 -20.58 -28.24
CA VAL A 235 -8.49 -20.54 -26.84
C VAL A 235 -8.86 -19.11 -26.44
N ILE A 236 -8.05 -18.12 -26.83
CA ILE A 236 -8.33 -16.69 -26.61
C ILE A 236 -9.63 -16.28 -27.32
N GLU A 237 -9.85 -16.75 -28.55
CA GLU A 237 -11.03 -16.46 -29.37
C GLU A 237 -12.36 -16.95 -28.75
N ARG A 238 -12.32 -17.81 -27.72
CA ARG A 238 -13.52 -18.18 -26.93
C ARG A 238 -14.09 -17.00 -26.15
N TYR A 239 -13.29 -15.95 -25.92
CA TYR A 239 -13.64 -14.76 -25.15
C TYR A 239 -13.52 -13.50 -26.02
N PRO A 240 -14.52 -13.20 -26.88
CA PRO A 240 -14.39 -12.19 -27.93
C PRO A 240 -14.02 -10.78 -27.44
N HIS A 241 -14.50 -10.39 -26.25
CA HIS A 241 -14.21 -9.09 -25.65
C HIS A 241 -12.73 -8.97 -25.21
N ILE A 242 -12.21 -10.02 -24.56
CA ILE A 242 -10.80 -10.10 -24.18
C ILE A 242 -9.92 -10.13 -25.43
N ALA A 243 -10.29 -10.95 -26.42
CA ALA A 243 -9.58 -11.04 -27.70
C ALA A 243 -9.54 -9.68 -28.43
N ALA A 244 -10.60 -8.87 -28.31
CA ALA A 244 -10.64 -7.51 -28.87
C ALA A 244 -9.65 -6.57 -28.17
N GLY A 245 -9.58 -6.58 -26.84
CA GLY A 245 -8.61 -5.80 -26.08
C GLY A 245 -7.16 -6.15 -26.45
N ILE A 246 -6.84 -7.45 -26.54
CA ILE A 246 -5.52 -7.96 -26.96
C ILE A 246 -5.19 -7.48 -28.39
N ARG A 247 -6.14 -7.60 -29.33
CA ARG A 247 -5.95 -7.10 -30.71
C ARG A 247 -5.71 -5.59 -30.72
N GLY A 248 -6.48 -4.81 -29.96
CA GLY A 248 -6.32 -3.36 -29.87
C GLY A 248 -4.91 -2.95 -29.42
N LEU A 249 -4.34 -3.64 -28.44
CA LEU A 249 -2.96 -3.41 -28.01
C LEU A 249 -1.92 -3.79 -29.08
N ARG A 250 -2.12 -4.92 -29.77
CA ARG A 250 -1.26 -5.33 -30.90
C ARG A 250 -1.34 -4.33 -32.07
N GLU A 251 -2.54 -3.84 -32.38
CA GLU A 251 -2.77 -2.82 -33.43
C GLU A 251 -2.18 -1.45 -33.05
N ALA A 252 -2.12 -1.12 -31.76
CA ALA A 252 -1.42 0.06 -31.25
C ALA A 252 0.12 -0.06 -31.35
N GLY A 253 0.64 -1.22 -31.74
CA GLY A 253 2.05 -1.46 -32.01
C GLY A 253 2.82 -2.15 -30.87
N PHE A 254 2.16 -2.51 -29.78
CA PHE A 254 2.81 -3.21 -28.67
C PHE A 254 2.96 -4.71 -28.97
N GLY A 255 4.06 -5.31 -28.53
CA GLY A 255 4.17 -6.77 -28.46
C GLY A 255 3.34 -7.28 -27.29
N ILE A 256 2.36 -8.16 -27.52
CA ILE A 256 1.49 -8.69 -26.47
C ILE A 256 1.59 -10.21 -26.42
N LEU A 257 2.12 -10.71 -25.31
CA LEU A 257 2.21 -12.13 -24.97
C LEU A 257 1.07 -12.48 -24.03
N VAL A 258 0.37 -13.58 -24.32
CA VAL A 258 -0.70 -14.11 -23.47
C VAL A 258 -0.28 -15.51 -23.06
N LYS A 259 -0.03 -15.69 -21.77
CA LYS A 259 0.65 -16.85 -21.21
C LYS A 259 -0.19 -17.52 -20.15
N ASP A 260 -0.18 -18.85 -20.14
CA ASP A 260 -0.75 -19.65 -19.06
C ASP A 260 0.25 -19.72 -17.90
N ALA A 261 -0.12 -19.11 -16.78
CA ALA A 261 0.70 -19.02 -15.57
C ALA A 261 0.32 -20.07 -14.52
N SER A 262 -0.46 -21.10 -14.90
CA SER A 262 -0.92 -22.14 -13.98
C SER A 262 0.16 -23.12 -13.50
N LEU A 263 1.37 -23.05 -14.07
CA LEU A 263 2.48 -23.95 -13.81
C LEU A 263 2.08 -25.43 -13.99
N GLY A 264 1.53 -25.73 -15.18
CA GLY A 264 1.07 -27.07 -15.54
C GLY A 264 -0.33 -27.41 -14.99
N GLY A 265 -1.23 -26.41 -14.89
CA GLY A 265 -2.61 -26.61 -14.45
C GLY A 265 -2.77 -26.74 -12.93
N ARG A 266 -1.81 -26.27 -12.15
CA ARG A 266 -1.84 -26.32 -10.67
C ARG A 266 -2.50 -25.11 -10.03
N TYR A 267 -2.29 -23.93 -10.61
CA TYR A 267 -2.71 -22.66 -10.03
C TYR A 267 -3.64 -21.88 -10.98
N PRO A 268 -4.52 -21.01 -10.47
CA PRO A 268 -5.57 -20.38 -11.27
C PRO A 268 -5.11 -19.03 -11.85
N VAL A 269 -3.91 -18.99 -12.43
CA VAL A 269 -3.21 -17.74 -12.76
C VAL A 269 -2.95 -17.62 -14.27
N MET A 270 -3.17 -16.41 -14.79
CA MET A 270 -2.89 -16.00 -16.16
C MET A 270 -1.88 -14.85 -16.17
N ASN A 271 -1.11 -14.75 -17.24
CA ASN A 271 -0.21 -13.63 -17.48
C ASN A 271 -0.49 -12.97 -18.84
N VAL A 272 -0.48 -11.64 -18.86
CA VAL A 272 -0.45 -10.83 -20.09
C VAL A 272 0.74 -9.90 -19.99
N THR A 273 1.69 -10.03 -20.91
CA THR A 273 2.91 -9.24 -20.93
C THR A 273 2.95 -8.30 -22.12
N LEU A 274 3.24 -7.03 -21.85
CA LEU A 274 3.49 -5.99 -22.84
C LEU A 274 4.99 -5.82 -23.06
N LEU A 275 5.40 -5.86 -24.33
CA LEU A 275 6.74 -5.54 -24.80
C LEU A 275 6.66 -4.25 -25.61
N HIS A 276 7.37 -3.22 -25.14
CA HIS A 276 7.31 -1.90 -25.74
C HIS A 276 8.44 -1.72 -26.78
N PRO A 277 8.13 -1.65 -28.09
CA PRO A 277 9.16 -1.71 -29.14
C PRO A 277 10.05 -0.46 -29.21
N HIS A 278 9.64 0.66 -28.61
CA HIS A 278 10.36 1.93 -28.74
C HIS A 278 11.39 2.17 -27.63
N ASP A 279 11.08 1.80 -26.38
CA ASP A 279 11.96 1.98 -25.21
C ASP A 279 12.46 0.66 -24.61
N GLN A 280 12.03 -0.47 -25.18
CA GLN A 280 12.37 -1.84 -24.77
C GLN A 280 11.84 -2.23 -23.39
N GLY A 281 10.90 -1.46 -22.82
CA GLY A 281 10.26 -1.79 -21.56
C GLY A 281 9.44 -3.07 -21.64
N CYS A 282 9.45 -3.83 -20.53
CA CYS A 282 8.68 -5.05 -20.37
C CYS A 282 7.78 -4.94 -19.14
N PHE A 283 6.47 -5.07 -19.34
CA PHE A 283 5.49 -5.02 -18.27
C PHE A 283 4.68 -6.32 -18.24
N ALA A 284 4.94 -7.15 -17.23
CA ALA A 284 4.25 -8.42 -17.01
C ALA A 284 3.11 -8.24 -16.01
N SER A 285 1.87 -8.33 -16.48
CA SER A 285 0.67 -8.29 -15.64
C SER A 285 0.14 -9.70 -15.38
N PHE A 286 -0.34 -9.92 -14.15
CA PHE A 286 -0.86 -11.21 -13.70
C PHE A 286 -2.29 -11.03 -13.22
N GLY A 287 -3.09 -12.07 -13.41
CA GLY A 287 -4.48 -12.10 -12.97
C GLY A 287 -4.85 -13.51 -12.57
N ALA A 288 -5.51 -13.66 -11.43
CA ALA A 288 -5.96 -14.97 -10.97
C ALA A 288 -7.47 -15.00 -10.72
N HIS A 289 -8.04 -16.18 -10.96
CA HIS A 289 -9.39 -16.58 -10.57
C HIS A 289 -9.55 -18.08 -10.91
N PRO A 290 -10.28 -18.90 -10.13
CA PRO A 290 -10.53 -20.31 -10.48
C PRO A 290 -11.20 -20.56 -11.83
N ARG A 291 -11.67 -19.49 -12.49
CA ARG A 291 -12.27 -19.51 -13.82
C ARG A 291 -11.33 -18.86 -14.83
N PHE A 292 -10.99 -19.58 -15.88
CA PHE A 292 -10.01 -19.16 -16.89
C PHE A 292 -10.32 -17.78 -17.49
N GLU A 293 -11.56 -17.59 -17.92
CA GLU A 293 -12.03 -16.32 -18.52
C GLU A 293 -11.79 -15.12 -17.59
N VAL A 294 -12.12 -15.28 -16.31
CA VAL A 294 -12.03 -14.22 -15.31
C VAL A 294 -10.57 -13.93 -15.00
N ALA A 295 -9.72 -14.96 -14.87
CA ALA A 295 -8.29 -14.77 -14.64
C ALA A 295 -7.61 -14.03 -15.80
N LEU A 296 -7.95 -14.41 -17.04
CA LEU A 296 -7.42 -13.77 -18.24
C LEU A 296 -7.90 -12.31 -18.38
N GLU A 297 -9.18 -12.03 -18.12
CA GLU A 297 -9.71 -10.66 -18.14
C GLU A 297 -9.02 -9.80 -17.07
N ARG A 298 -8.78 -10.34 -15.87
CA ARG A 298 -8.09 -9.64 -14.78
C ARG A 298 -6.64 -9.30 -15.13
N ALA A 299 -5.91 -10.23 -15.75
CA ALA A 299 -4.54 -9.98 -16.21
C ALA A 299 -4.50 -8.87 -17.28
N LEU A 300 -5.47 -8.87 -18.21
CA LEU A 300 -5.54 -7.84 -19.25
C LEU A 300 -5.95 -6.47 -18.69
N THR A 301 -6.93 -6.42 -17.80
CA THR A 301 -7.46 -5.16 -17.25
C THR A 301 -6.52 -4.51 -16.25
N GLU A 302 -5.74 -5.30 -15.50
CA GLU A 302 -4.66 -4.81 -14.62
C GLU A 302 -3.55 -4.11 -15.42
N LEU A 303 -3.14 -4.68 -16.57
CA LEU A 303 -2.13 -4.09 -17.45
C LEU A 303 -2.44 -2.63 -17.86
N LEU A 304 -3.73 -2.25 -17.91
CA LEU A 304 -4.16 -0.93 -18.38
C LEU A 304 -4.84 -0.08 -17.30
N GLN A 305 -4.86 -0.53 -16.04
CA GLN A 305 -5.51 0.20 -14.96
C GLN A 305 -4.82 1.55 -14.73
N GLY A 306 -5.57 2.64 -14.89
CA GLY A 306 -5.03 3.99 -14.72
C GLY A 306 -4.05 4.44 -15.80
N ARG A 307 -3.85 3.66 -16.88
CA ARG A 307 -2.85 3.93 -17.92
C ARG A 307 -3.53 4.11 -19.29
N ALA A 308 -3.34 5.29 -19.89
CA ALA A 308 -3.63 5.49 -21.30
C ALA A 308 -2.53 4.84 -22.16
N LEU A 309 -2.79 4.59 -23.44
CA LEU A 309 -1.82 3.92 -24.33
C LEU A 309 -0.49 4.68 -24.47
N ASP A 310 -0.53 6.01 -24.46
CA ASP A 310 0.64 6.88 -24.50
C ASP A 310 1.40 6.95 -23.16
N SER A 311 0.83 6.40 -22.09
CA SER A 311 1.44 6.26 -20.77
C SER A 311 2.03 4.87 -20.50
N LEU A 312 2.08 3.98 -21.50
CA LEU A 312 2.64 2.62 -21.39
C LEU A 312 4.15 2.58 -21.71
N ALA A 313 4.90 3.60 -21.29
CA ALA A 313 6.34 3.72 -21.48
C ALA A 313 7.07 3.84 -20.13
N GLY A 314 8.39 3.62 -20.12
CA GLY A 314 9.24 3.82 -18.95
C GLY A 314 9.34 2.64 -17.98
N PHE A 315 8.83 1.47 -18.37
CA PHE A 315 9.11 0.21 -17.65
C PHE A 315 10.55 -0.25 -17.93
N PRO A 316 11.20 -0.98 -17.00
CA PRO A 316 12.55 -1.49 -17.25
C PRO A 316 12.60 -2.45 -18.44
N ALA A 317 13.74 -2.45 -19.12
CA ALA A 317 14.04 -3.51 -20.07
C ALA A 317 14.29 -4.84 -19.33
N PRO A 318 14.05 -6.00 -19.96
CA PRO A 318 14.35 -7.27 -19.33
C PRO A 318 15.84 -7.42 -19.00
N GLY A 319 16.14 -7.99 -17.83
CA GLY A 319 17.47 -8.17 -17.27
C GLY A 319 18.06 -9.57 -17.47
N PHE A 320 19.33 -9.71 -17.10
CA PHE A 320 20.07 -10.99 -17.15
C PHE A 320 20.60 -11.45 -15.79
N ASP A 321 20.67 -10.56 -14.80
CA ASP A 321 21.17 -10.89 -13.46
C ASP A 321 20.07 -11.56 -12.64
N ALA A 322 20.20 -12.88 -12.46
CA ALA A 322 19.22 -13.65 -11.71
C ALA A 322 19.15 -13.24 -10.23
N THR A 323 20.25 -12.74 -9.65
CA THR A 323 20.27 -12.32 -8.25
C THR A 323 19.51 -11.02 -8.06
N GLU A 324 19.69 -10.04 -8.95
CA GLU A 324 18.93 -8.78 -8.91
C GLU A 324 17.42 -9.02 -9.14
N ILE A 325 17.08 -9.92 -10.06
CA ILE A 325 15.68 -10.21 -10.40
C ILE A 325 14.96 -10.96 -9.28
N ALA A 326 15.66 -11.88 -8.60
CA ALA A 326 15.15 -12.64 -7.47
C ALA A 326 15.20 -11.86 -6.14
N ASP A 327 15.81 -10.67 -6.12
CA ASP A 327 15.95 -9.87 -4.92
C ASP A 327 14.56 -9.45 -4.36
N PRO A 328 14.32 -9.56 -3.05
CA PRO A 328 13.05 -9.15 -2.44
C PRO A 328 12.65 -7.71 -2.78
N GLN A 329 13.61 -6.79 -2.93
CA GLN A 329 13.34 -5.41 -3.31
C GLN A 329 12.76 -5.32 -4.73
N ASN A 330 13.23 -6.16 -5.67
CA ASN A 330 12.64 -6.23 -7.00
C ASN A 330 11.21 -6.79 -6.97
N LEU A 331 10.96 -7.80 -6.14
CA LEU A 331 9.62 -8.37 -5.96
C LEU A 331 8.66 -7.35 -5.30
N GLU A 332 9.15 -6.56 -4.34
CA GLU A 332 8.42 -5.43 -3.76
C GLU A 332 8.04 -4.40 -4.85
N ILE A 333 8.99 -3.97 -5.68
CA ILE A 333 8.70 -3.03 -6.78
C ILE A 333 7.62 -3.63 -7.70
N HIS A 334 7.72 -4.94 -7.99
CA HIS A 334 6.68 -5.64 -8.74
C HIS A 334 5.31 -5.62 -8.06
N PHE A 335 5.24 -5.66 -6.74
CA PHE A 335 4.00 -5.52 -5.98
C PHE A 335 3.46 -4.09 -5.99
N VAL A 336 4.32 -3.10 -5.79
CA VAL A 336 3.94 -1.69 -5.63
C VAL A 336 3.39 -1.10 -6.93
N ASP A 337 4.09 -1.27 -8.05
CA ASP A 337 3.70 -0.63 -9.32
C ASP A 337 4.00 -1.45 -10.58
N SER A 338 4.51 -2.68 -10.42
CA SER A 338 4.90 -3.58 -11.50
C SER A 338 6.04 -3.07 -12.40
N SER A 339 6.87 -2.14 -11.89
CA SER A 339 8.05 -1.62 -12.58
C SER A 339 9.35 -2.33 -12.20
N GLY A 340 9.28 -3.54 -11.64
CA GLY A 340 10.45 -4.35 -11.38
C GLY A 340 11.03 -4.95 -12.67
N VAL A 341 12.27 -5.43 -12.61
CA VAL A 341 12.96 -6.08 -13.73
C VAL A 341 12.42 -7.50 -13.90
N ILE A 342 12.22 -7.91 -15.15
CA ILE A 342 11.85 -9.28 -15.57
C ILE A 342 13.04 -9.93 -16.29
N SER A 343 13.22 -11.24 -16.11
CA SER A 343 14.31 -11.98 -16.78
C SER A 343 14.10 -12.15 -18.28
N TRP A 344 15.17 -12.11 -19.08
CA TRP A 344 15.12 -12.61 -20.46
C TRP A 344 14.75 -14.10 -20.56
N GLN A 345 14.95 -14.90 -19.50
CA GLN A 345 14.55 -16.31 -19.49
C GLN A 345 13.02 -16.49 -19.56
N PHE A 346 12.25 -15.52 -19.02
CA PHE A 346 10.79 -15.48 -19.10
C PHE A 346 10.28 -15.34 -20.56
N LEU A 347 11.10 -14.79 -21.45
CA LEU A 347 10.77 -14.46 -22.84
C LEU A 347 11.26 -15.50 -23.87
N ARG A 348 11.64 -16.72 -23.43
CA ARG A 348 12.07 -17.79 -24.34
C ARG A 348 10.89 -18.34 -25.17
N ASP A 349 11.22 -19.03 -26.26
CA ASP A 349 10.24 -19.75 -27.09
C ASP A 349 9.88 -21.13 -26.51
N THR A 350 10.76 -21.73 -25.71
CA THR A 350 10.54 -23.05 -25.10
C THR A 350 10.04 -22.87 -23.66
N PRO A 351 8.77 -23.19 -23.38
CA PRO A 351 8.23 -23.06 -22.03
C PRO A 351 8.70 -24.18 -21.11
N ASP A 352 8.75 -23.89 -19.81
CA ASP A 352 9.11 -24.87 -18.78
C ASP A 352 7.93 -25.81 -18.43
N PHE A 353 6.71 -25.46 -18.88
CA PHE A 353 5.48 -26.23 -18.72
C PHE A 353 4.71 -26.33 -20.04
N GLU A 354 3.89 -27.36 -20.18
CA GLU A 354 2.90 -27.45 -21.26
C GLU A 354 1.69 -26.57 -20.93
N PHE A 355 1.06 -25.99 -21.96
CA PHE A 355 -0.20 -25.25 -21.80
C PHE A 355 -1.30 -26.18 -21.28
N VAL A 356 -2.08 -25.71 -20.32
CA VAL A 356 -3.28 -26.40 -19.83
C VAL A 356 -4.51 -25.51 -20.03
N ASP A 357 -5.53 -26.05 -20.71
CA ASP A 357 -6.85 -25.41 -20.83
C ASP A 357 -7.68 -25.68 -19.57
N TRP A 358 -7.26 -25.09 -18.44
CA TRP A 358 -7.84 -25.33 -17.11
C TRP A 358 -9.13 -24.55 -16.89
N ASN A 359 -10.00 -25.07 -16.01
CA ASN A 359 -11.11 -24.34 -15.40
C ASN A 359 -11.52 -25.09 -14.13
N PHE A 360 -11.39 -24.46 -12.96
CA PHE A 360 -11.48 -25.14 -11.67
C PHE A 360 -12.86 -25.05 -11.01
N GLY A 361 -13.68 -24.07 -11.39
CA GLY A 361 -15.03 -23.91 -10.87
C GLY A 361 -15.98 -23.22 -11.86
N THR A 362 -17.28 -23.25 -11.54
CA THR A 362 -18.34 -22.58 -12.31
C THR A 362 -19.33 -21.81 -11.44
N THR A 363 -19.35 -22.07 -10.12
CA THR A 363 -20.08 -21.27 -9.10
C THR A 363 -19.10 -20.70 -8.07
N THR A 364 -19.51 -19.67 -7.32
CA THR A 364 -18.64 -19.07 -6.29
C THR A 364 -18.34 -20.05 -5.15
N GLU A 365 -19.23 -21.00 -4.87
CA GLU A 365 -18.97 -22.10 -3.93
C GLU A 365 -17.90 -23.07 -4.43
N GLU A 366 -17.97 -23.47 -5.71
CA GLU A 366 -16.95 -24.34 -6.33
C GLU A 366 -15.59 -23.64 -6.39
N ASP A 367 -15.59 -22.36 -6.79
CA ASP A 367 -14.38 -21.54 -6.86
C ASP A 367 -13.68 -21.43 -5.49
N TYR A 368 -14.46 -21.15 -4.43
CA TYR A 368 -13.94 -21.09 -3.06
C TYR A 368 -13.44 -22.46 -2.57
N ALA A 369 -14.24 -23.51 -2.75
CA ALA A 369 -13.89 -24.86 -2.29
C ALA A 369 -12.59 -25.35 -2.93
N TRP A 370 -12.46 -25.18 -4.26
CA TRP A 370 -11.24 -25.55 -4.97
C TRP A 370 -10.03 -24.78 -4.44
N SER A 371 -10.17 -23.47 -4.21
CA SER A 371 -9.07 -22.62 -3.76
C SER A 371 -8.54 -23.03 -2.38
N VAL A 372 -9.46 -23.36 -1.47
CA VAL A 372 -9.14 -23.88 -0.14
C VAL A 372 -8.48 -25.25 -0.23
N ASP A 373 -9.06 -26.16 -1.01
CA ASP A 373 -8.55 -27.53 -1.16
C ASP A 373 -7.14 -27.54 -1.78
N ALA A 374 -6.86 -26.64 -2.73
CA ALA A 374 -5.55 -26.50 -3.35
C ALA A 374 -4.46 -26.10 -2.33
N LEU A 375 -4.72 -25.12 -1.46
CA LEU A 375 -3.77 -24.68 -0.43
C LEU A 375 -3.59 -25.72 0.68
N HIS A 376 -4.68 -26.36 1.13
CA HIS A 376 -4.58 -27.45 2.10
C HIS A 376 -3.82 -28.66 1.54
N ALA A 377 -3.98 -28.97 0.25
CA ALA A 377 -3.23 -30.06 -0.40
C ALA A 377 -1.72 -29.78 -0.47
N GLU A 378 -1.32 -28.50 -0.41
CA GLU A 378 0.07 -28.06 -0.30
C GLU A 378 0.54 -27.91 1.16
N GLY A 379 -0.33 -28.19 2.13
CA GLY A 379 0.00 -28.22 3.55
C GLY A 379 -0.10 -26.86 4.25
N HIS A 380 -0.76 -25.87 3.64
CA HIS A 380 -0.91 -24.54 4.20
C HIS A 380 -2.22 -24.39 4.97
N ASP A 381 -2.15 -23.83 6.17
CA ASP A 381 -3.31 -23.38 6.93
C ASP A 381 -3.77 -22.01 6.46
N LEU A 382 -5.09 -21.81 6.40
CA LEU A 382 -5.71 -20.54 6.06
C LEU A 382 -6.30 -19.89 7.31
N TYR A 383 -6.01 -18.61 7.51
CA TYR A 383 -6.50 -17.81 8.63
C TYR A 383 -7.41 -16.71 8.08
N ILE A 384 -8.65 -16.64 8.53
CA ILE A 384 -9.66 -15.71 7.97
C ILE A 384 -10.21 -14.78 9.05
N ALA A 385 -10.19 -13.48 8.79
CA ALA A 385 -10.95 -12.48 9.52
C ALA A 385 -12.12 -11.97 8.65
N ASP A 386 -13.33 -12.03 9.19
CA ASP A 386 -14.55 -11.60 8.51
C ASP A 386 -15.02 -10.24 9.02
N PHE A 387 -15.35 -9.33 8.11
CA PHE A 387 -15.81 -7.97 8.40
C PHE A 387 -17.19 -7.73 7.78
N THR A 388 -18.19 -7.44 8.63
CA THR A 388 -19.57 -7.18 8.18
C THR A 388 -20.16 -5.88 8.72
N HIS A 389 -19.38 -5.16 9.54
CA HIS A 389 -19.82 -3.99 10.32
C HIS A 389 -20.25 -2.78 9.46
N LEU A 390 -19.77 -2.69 8.21
CA LEU A 390 -20.18 -1.64 7.26
C LEU A 390 -21.38 -2.05 6.38
N GLY A 391 -21.97 -3.22 6.66
CA GLY A 391 -23.10 -3.77 5.93
C GLY A 391 -22.76 -4.30 4.54
N VAL A 392 -21.49 -4.43 4.19
CA VAL A 392 -20.96 -5.16 3.04
C VAL A 392 -20.05 -6.24 3.60
N TYR A 393 -20.10 -7.44 3.04
CA TYR A 393 -19.17 -8.48 3.46
C TYR A 393 -17.79 -8.17 2.91
N ALA A 394 -16.80 -8.15 3.79
CA ALA A 394 -15.39 -8.12 3.46
C ALA A 394 -14.65 -9.17 4.29
N CYS A 395 -13.48 -9.58 3.82
CA CYS A 395 -12.60 -10.48 4.55
C CYS A 395 -11.13 -10.08 4.34
N ARG A 396 -10.29 -10.62 5.21
CA ARG A 396 -8.85 -10.70 5.00
C ARG A 396 -8.41 -12.13 5.29
N ILE A 397 -7.64 -12.70 4.39
CA ILE A 397 -7.13 -14.07 4.47
C ILE A 397 -5.61 -14.02 4.55
N LEU A 398 -5.04 -14.71 5.52
CA LEU A 398 -3.60 -14.91 5.66
C LEU A 398 -3.31 -16.39 5.45
N VAL A 399 -2.29 -16.67 4.64
CA VAL A 399 -1.78 -18.02 4.35
C VAL A 399 -0.27 -17.97 4.56
N PRO A 400 0.20 -18.25 5.78
CA PRO A 400 1.61 -18.13 6.14
C PRO A 400 2.49 -19.02 5.23
N GLY A 401 3.57 -18.43 4.72
CA GLY A 401 4.47 -19.00 3.71
C GLY A 401 3.97 -18.89 2.26
N VAL A 402 2.87 -18.17 2.02
CA VAL A 402 2.25 -18.01 0.69
C VAL A 402 1.81 -16.58 0.44
N SER A 403 1.12 -15.95 1.40
CA SER A 403 0.49 -14.63 1.19
C SER A 403 1.31 -13.44 1.68
N GLU A 404 2.46 -13.66 2.30
CA GLU A 404 3.43 -12.60 2.61
C GLU A 404 3.87 -11.91 1.32
N ILE A 405 3.94 -10.59 1.37
CA ILE A 405 4.54 -9.76 0.32
C ILE A 405 6.00 -9.46 0.66
N TYR A 406 6.26 -9.21 1.94
CA TYR A 406 7.57 -8.86 2.44
C TYR A 406 8.21 -10.03 3.20
N PRO A 407 9.54 -10.18 3.15
CA PRO A 407 10.27 -11.17 3.93
C PRO A 407 10.04 -11.01 5.44
N VAL A 408 10.08 -12.10 6.20
CA VAL A 408 9.82 -12.08 7.64
C VAL A 408 10.88 -11.28 8.41
N GLU A 409 12.09 -11.19 7.87
CA GLU A 409 13.22 -10.44 8.40
C GLU A 409 12.95 -8.93 8.47
N GLU A 410 12.02 -8.41 7.67
CA GLU A 410 11.63 -7.01 7.74
C GLU A 410 10.96 -6.62 9.05
N LEU A 411 10.40 -7.58 9.80
CA LEU A 411 9.93 -7.34 11.17
C LEU A 411 11.06 -6.88 12.10
N GLU A 412 12.30 -7.28 11.81
CA GLU A 412 13.49 -6.86 12.56
C GLU A 412 14.11 -5.60 11.94
N PHE A 413 14.36 -5.61 10.63
CA PHE A 413 15.22 -4.62 9.98
C PHE A 413 14.48 -3.42 9.36
N GLU A 414 13.24 -3.60 8.89
CA GLU A 414 12.48 -2.55 8.16
C GLU A 414 11.11 -2.26 8.79
N ASN A 415 10.97 -2.54 10.09
CA ASN A 415 9.69 -2.45 10.78
C ASN A 415 9.11 -1.02 10.75
N ASN A 416 7.87 -0.90 10.28
CA ASN A 416 7.17 0.38 10.16
C ASN A 416 6.92 1.08 11.51
N SER A 417 7.06 0.41 12.64
CA SER A 417 6.76 0.95 13.97
C SER A 417 7.95 1.63 14.65
N VAL A 418 9.16 1.56 14.09
CA VAL A 418 10.37 2.15 14.71
C VAL A 418 10.20 3.65 14.99
N GLY A 419 9.41 4.35 14.19
CA GLY A 419 9.08 5.75 14.41
C GLY A 419 8.25 6.04 15.67
N ASN A 420 7.66 5.03 16.30
CA ASN A 420 6.98 5.17 17.60
C ASN A 420 7.93 5.72 18.68
N LEU A 421 9.23 5.41 18.60
CA LEU A 421 10.24 5.81 19.61
C LEU A 421 10.53 7.31 19.57
N ILE A 422 10.56 7.91 18.38
CA ILE A 422 10.88 9.33 18.19
C ILE A 422 9.63 10.22 18.04
N ARG A 423 8.46 9.63 17.72
CA ARG A 423 7.21 10.37 17.49
C ARG A 423 6.81 11.29 18.66
N PRO A 424 6.89 10.88 19.95
CA PRO A 424 6.50 11.75 21.06
C PRO A 424 7.30 13.06 21.11
N ALA A 425 8.60 13.02 20.80
CA ALA A 425 9.43 14.21 20.72
C ALA A 425 9.05 15.06 19.50
N LEU A 426 8.92 14.44 18.32
CA LEU A 426 8.58 15.12 17.08
C LEU A 426 7.19 15.77 17.10
N ALA A 427 6.22 15.16 17.79
CA ALA A 427 4.88 15.71 17.95
C ALA A 427 4.88 17.10 18.61
N ARG A 428 5.89 17.39 19.44
CA ARG A 428 6.07 18.66 20.15
C ARG A 428 7.41 19.32 19.83
N LEU A 429 7.99 19.07 18.66
CA LEU A 429 9.36 19.49 18.29
C LEU A 429 9.72 20.94 18.71
N PRO A 430 8.87 21.97 18.44
CA PRO A 430 9.21 23.35 18.83
C PRO A 430 9.29 23.61 20.34
N GLU A 431 8.77 22.69 21.16
CA GLU A 431 8.71 22.79 22.62
C GLU A 431 9.84 22.02 23.31
N LEU A 432 10.71 21.33 22.55
CA LEU A 432 11.81 20.55 23.13
C LEU A 432 12.85 21.47 23.76
N THR A 433 13.33 21.10 24.95
CA THR A 433 14.53 21.71 25.54
C THR A 433 15.80 21.29 24.79
N ASP A 434 16.92 21.94 25.08
CA ASP A 434 18.21 21.58 24.46
C ASP A 434 18.61 20.14 24.81
N ASP A 435 18.40 19.72 26.06
CA ASP A 435 18.64 18.33 26.52
C ASP A 435 17.74 17.33 25.78
N GLU A 436 16.47 17.68 25.53
CA GLU A 436 15.53 16.84 24.79
C GLU A 436 15.89 16.76 23.30
N CYS A 437 16.43 17.84 22.72
CA CYS A 437 16.94 17.82 21.35
C CYS A 437 18.19 16.96 21.20
N ALA A 438 19.12 17.05 22.15
CA ALA A 438 20.30 16.20 22.18
C ALA A 438 19.91 14.72 22.30
N ALA A 439 19.00 14.39 23.23
CA ALA A 439 18.50 13.02 23.39
C ALA A 439 17.78 12.50 22.12
N LEU A 440 16.98 13.33 21.45
CA LEU A 440 16.33 12.93 20.19
C LEU A 440 17.36 12.72 19.06
N LEU A 441 18.40 13.54 18.99
CA LEU A 441 19.47 13.37 18.00
C LEU A 441 20.24 12.07 18.23
N ASP A 442 20.60 11.78 19.49
CA ASP A 442 21.27 10.55 19.88
C ASP A 442 20.38 9.31 19.57
N GLU A 443 19.10 9.33 19.93
CA GLU A 443 18.15 8.26 19.62
C GLU A 443 18.05 7.99 18.11
N ILE A 444 17.99 9.03 17.28
CA ILE A 444 17.96 8.87 15.82
C ILE A 444 19.24 8.18 15.30
N VAL A 445 20.39 8.48 15.90
CA VAL A 445 21.68 7.86 15.53
C VAL A 445 21.74 6.41 16.02
N GLU A 446 21.29 6.13 17.24
CA GLU A 446 21.26 4.78 17.81
C GLU A 446 20.31 3.83 17.05
N LEU A 447 19.19 4.36 16.54
CA LEU A 447 18.26 3.63 15.68
C LEU A 447 18.77 3.43 14.24
N GLU A 448 19.96 3.94 13.91
CA GLU A 448 20.59 3.83 12.59
C GLU A 448 19.67 4.25 11.42
N LEU A 449 18.81 5.25 11.65
CA LEU A 449 17.83 5.68 10.66
C LEU A 449 18.52 6.29 9.43
N ALA A 450 18.21 5.74 8.26
CA ALA A 450 18.69 6.24 6.97
C ALA A 450 18.33 7.71 6.76
N ASP A 451 19.32 8.53 6.39
CA ASP A 451 19.17 9.99 6.33
C ASP A 451 18.15 10.45 5.27
N ASP A 452 17.99 9.69 4.20
CA ASP A 452 17.04 9.98 3.13
C ASP A 452 15.60 9.53 3.46
N ARG A 453 15.37 8.80 4.55
CA ARG A 453 14.02 8.38 4.98
C ARG A 453 13.14 9.61 5.27
N LEU A 454 11.91 9.57 4.77
CA LEU A 454 10.91 10.61 5.05
C LEU A 454 10.42 10.51 6.49
N VAL A 455 10.48 11.63 7.22
CA VAL A 455 10.01 11.72 8.61
C VAL A 455 8.51 11.47 8.68
N THR A 456 7.74 11.95 7.70
CA THR A 456 6.27 11.77 7.62
C THR A 456 5.86 10.31 7.56
N VAL A 457 6.55 9.50 6.75
CA VAL A 457 6.32 8.05 6.66
C VAL A 457 6.67 7.39 7.99
N LEU A 458 7.83 7.74 8.55
CA LEU A 458 8.33 7.15 9.80
C LEU A 458 7.37 7.36 10.98
N ILE A 459 6.84 8.58 11.14
CA ILE A 459 5.96 8.89 12.27
C ILE A 459 4.48 8.71 11.96
N GLY A 460 4.12 8.28 10.74
CA GLY A 460 2.74 8.13 10.30
C GLY A 460 1.97 9.45 10.23
N LEU A 461 2.62 10.53 9.79
CA LEU A 461 2.01 11.84 9.59
C LEU A 461 1.45 11.95 8.18
N ALA A 462 0.22 12.45 8.07
CA ALA A 462 -0.31 12.97 6.81
C ALA A 462 -0.06 14.49 6.81
N PRO A 463 0.93 15.03 6.08
CA PRO A 463 1.27 16.45 6.14
C PRO A 463 0.38 17.28 5.20
N ASP A 464 0.05 18.52 5.59
CA ASP A 464 -0.57 19.49 4.68
C ASP A 464 0.38 19.81 3.52
N ALA A 465 -0.13 19.94 2.29
CA ALA A 465 0.70 19.97 1.07
C ALA A 465 1.87 20.97 1.10
N ASP A 466 1.63 22.18 1.62
CA ASP A 466 2.65 23.26 1.69
C ASP A 466 3.44 23.29 3.00
N SER A 467 3.28 22.27 3.85
CA SER A 467 3.95 22.17 5.13
C SER A 467 5.44 21.83 4.96
N PRO A 468 6.36 22.43 5.75
CA PRO A 468 7.77 22.01 5.76
C PRO A 468 7.96 20.55 6.23
N TRP A 469 6.95 19.96 6.87
CA TRP A 469 6.93 18.53 7.22
C TRP A 469 6.86 17.62 5.99
N THR A 470 6.22 18.05 4.88
CA THR A 470 5.87 17.20 3.73
C THR A 470 7.04 16.40 3.20
N ASP A 471 8.15 17.09 2.98
CA ASP A 471 9.32 16.49 2.40
C ASP A 471 10.41 16.23 3.45
N LEU A 472 10.20 16.52 4.75
CA LEU A 472 11.26 16.47 5.77
C LEU A 472 11.91 15.08 5.83
N ARG A 473 13.24 15.03 5.82
CA ARG A 473 14.03 13.79 5.88
C ARG A 473 14.88 13.74 7.13
N ILE A 474 15.29 12.54 7.53
CA ILE A 474 16.07 12.32 8.75
C ILE A 474 17.37 13.12 8.76
N GLY A 475 18.11 13.19 7.65
CA GLY A 475 19.35 13.97 7.58
C GLY A 475 19.13 15.48 7.79
N GLU A 476 18.01 16.01 7.32
CA GLU A 476 17.64 17.40 7.59
C GLU A 476 17.17 17.61 9.04
N LEU A 477 16.41 16.67 9.59
CA LEU A 477 15.99 16.70 10.99
C LEU A 477 17.22 16.70 11.92
N LYS A 478 18.24 15.86 11.65
CA LYS A 478 19.52 15.85 12.36
C LYS A 478 20.18 17.23 12.31
N LEU A 479 20.25 17.86 11.14
CA LEU A 479 20.79 19.22 11.00
C LEU A 479 20.00 20.26 11.80
N LEU A 480 18.66 20.18 11.78
CA LEU A 480 17.80 21.12 12.52
C LEU A 480 17.94 20.94 14.05
N LEU A 481 18.10 19.71 14.54
CA LEU A 481 18.41 19.41 15.94
C LEU A 481 19.80 19.94 16.32
N ALA A 482 20.81 19.71 15.47
CA ALA A 482 22.17 20.22 15.68
C ALA A 482 22.21 21.75 15.74
N LEU A 483 21.50 22.43 14.85
CA LEU A 483 21.32 23.88 14.87
C LEU A 483 20.66 24.34 16.17
N ALA A 484 19.63 23.63 16.63
CA ALA A 484 18.89 23.97 17.83
C ALA A 484 19.73 23.88 19.12
N ILE A 485 20.73 22.99 19.18
CA ILE A 485 21.63 22.83 20.34
C ILE A 485 23.01 23.50 20.17
N GLY A 486 23.28 24.08 19.00
CA GLY A 486 24.55 24.74 18.71
C GLY A 486 25.75 23.79 18.58
N ASP A 487 25.55 22.57 18.07
CA ASP A 487 26.64 21.61 17.82
C ASP A 487 27.31 21.87 16.46
N ASP A 488 28.39 22.65 16.46
CA ASP A 488 29.15 23.00 15.26
C ASP A 488 29.60 21.80 14.40
N ASN A 489 29.92 20.65 15.02
CA ASN A 489 30.37 19.48 14.27
C ASN A 489 29.18 18.83 13.54
N ALA A 490 28.08 18.59 14.25
CA ALA A 490 26.89 18.01 13.66
C ALA A 490 26.23 18.95 12.63
N ILE A 491 26.31 20.28 12.83
CA ILE A 491 25.85 21.26 11.84
C ILE A 491 26.65 21.12 10.53
N ARG A 492 27.99 21.01 10.59
CA ARG A 492 28.83 20.85 9.40
C ARG A 492 28.54 19.55 8.65
N GLU A 493 28.34 18.46 9.38
CA GLU A 493 27.97 17.16 8.80
C GLU A 493 26.61 17.24 8.10
N GLY A 494 25.59 17.74 8.79
CA GLY A 494 24.26 17.91 8.23
C GLY A 494 24.23 18.84 7.00
N CYS A 495 24.98 19.95 7.02
CA CYS A 495 25.11 20.83 5.86
C CYS A 495 25.77 20.13 4.67
N THR A 496 26.78 19.28 4.91
CA THR A 496 27.44 18.48 3.88
C THR A 496 26.47 17.49 3.26
N TRP A 497 25.70 16.78 4.09
CA TRP A 497 24.67 15.86 3.62
C TRP A 497 23.62 16.58 2.76
N ILE A 498 23.06 17.70 3.24
CA ILE A 498 22.07 18.49 2.49
C ILE A 498 22.63 18.95 1.14
N ALA A 499 23.90 19.37 1.09
CA ALA A 499 24.53 19.81 -0.16
C ALA A 499 24.69 18.68 -1.18
N GLN A 500 24.93 17.45 -0.71
CA GLN A 500 25.01 16.25 -1.56
C GLN A 500 23.63 15.77 -2.00
N TYR A 501 22.68 15.76 -1.07
CA TYR A 501 21.33 15.28 -1.31
C TYR A 501 20.55 16.19 -2.27
N GLY A 502 20.61 17.51 -2.04
CA GLY A 502 20.12 18.53 -2.98
C GLY A 502 18.61 18.59 -3.21
N GLN A 503 17.79 17.71 -2.63
CA GLN A 503 16.33 17.71 -2.85
C GLN A 503 15.59 18.64 -1.88
N ARG A 504 15.79 19.96 -2.04
CA ARG A 504 14.98 21.00 -1.38
C ARG A 504 14.71 22.15 -2.33
N SER A 505 13.79 23.04 -1.92
CA SER A 505 13.62 24.30 -2.61
C SER A 505 14.94 25.08 -2.62
N GLU A 506 15.22 25.74 -3.74
CA GLU A 506 16.47 26.49 -3.91
C GLU A 506 16.65 27.56 -2.82
N ALA A 507 15.55 28.16 -2.35
CA ALA A 507 15.57 29.10 -1.24
C ALA A 507 16.07 28.45 0.07
N ARG A 508 15.61 27.23 0.38
CA ARG A 508 16.01 26.50 1.59
C ARG A 508 17.45 25.99 1.50
N LEU A 509 17.86 25.46 0.35
CA LEU A 509 19.26 25.10 0.09
C LEU A 509 20.20 26.30 0.24
N LYS A 510 19.77 27.48 -0.22
CA LYS A 510 20.57 28.70 -0.11
C LYS A 510 20.83 29.12 1.34
N VAL A 511 19.85 28.95 2.22
CA VAL A 511 20.04 29.18 3.67
C VAL A 511 21.05 28.19 4.24
N TYR A 512 20.94 26.89 3.93
CA TYR A 512 21.89 25.90 4.41
C TYR A 512 23.32 26.11 3.88
N ARG A 513 23.49 26.55 2.62
CA ARG A 513 24.80 26.96 2.11
C ARG A 513 25.37 28.16 2.86
N CYS A 514 24.53 29.14 3.20
CA CYS A 514 24.95 30.27 4.03
C CYS A 514 25.38 29.80 5.44
N ILE A 515 24.63 28.90 6.08
CA ILE A 515 25.00 28.30 7.38
C ILE A 515 26.32 27.54 7.26
N ALA A 516 26.52 26.76 6.20
CA ALA A 516 27.75 26.01 5.96
C ALA A 516 28.98 26.95 5.88
N ASP A 517 28.85 28.12 5.26
CA ASP A 517 29.90 29.13 5.26
C ASP A 517 30.09 29.77 6.64
N LEU A 518 29.00 30.10 7.36
CA LEU A 518 29.07 30.67 8.71
C LEU A 518 29.84 29.75 9.67
N THR A 519 29.62 28.43 9.59
CA THR A 519 30.29 27.43 10.46
C THR A 519 31.80 27.28 10.20
N GLN A 520 32.30 27.83 9.09
CA GLN A 520 33.73 27.81 8.73
C GLN A 520 34.44 29.13 9.10
N LEU A 521 33.69 30.17 9.46
CA LEU A 521 34.25 31.46 9.88
C LEU A 521 34.40 31.47 11.40
N GLU A 522 35.60 31.81 11.89
CA GLU A 522 35.82 32.00 13.34
C GLU A 522 34.99 33.17 13.92
N ASP A 523 34.81 34.23 13.13
CA ASP A 523 33.90 35.35 13.41
C ASP A 523 33.25 35.81 12.08
N PRO A 524 31.93 35.66 11.90
CA PRO A 524 31.24 36.05 10.67
C PRO A 524 31.02 37.58 10.57
N SER A 525 31.14 38.33 11.66
CA SER A 525 30.83 39.77 11.71
C SER A 525 31.59 40.62 10.68
N PRO A 526 32.91 40.43 10.45
CA PRO A 526 33.65 41.19 9.45
C PRO A 526 33.21 40.90 8.01
N PHE A 527 32.54 39.77 7.77
CA PHE A 527 32.14 39.30 6.45
C PHE A 527 30.68 39.63 6.12
N GLU A 528 29.90 40.17 7.07
CA GLU A 528 28.45 40.38 6.93
C GLU A 528 28.07 41.10 5.62
N SER A 529 28.79 42.17 5.27
CA SER A 529 28.52 42.92 4.03
C SER A 529 28.75 42.07 2.77
N ALA A 530 29.77 41.21 2.76
CA ALA A 530 30.05 40.32 1.63
C ALA A 530 29.06 39.15 1.58
N LEU A 531 28.75 38.55 2.73
CA LEU A 531 27.74 37.50 2.87
C LEU A 531 26.36 38.00 2.41
N ALA A 532 25.98 39.23 2.75
CA ALA A 532 24.72 39.83 2.33
C ALA A 532 24.66 40.06 0.81
N LEU A 533 25.79 40.39 0.18
CA LEU A 533 25.88 40.50 -1.29
C LEU A 533 25.82 39.13 -1.98
N MET A 534 26.38 38.09 -1.35
CA MET A 534 26.43 36.74 -1.91
C MET A 534 25.09 36.00 -1.76
N TYR A 535 24.52 36.03 -0.56
CA TYR A 535 23.32 35.26 -0.21
C TYR A 535 22.03 36.08 -0.29
N GLY A 536 22.12 37.41 -0.26
CA GLY A 536 20.96 38.29 -0.07
C GLY A 536 20.67 38.50 1.41
N ARG A 537 20.12 39.69 1.74
CA ARG A 537 19.91 40.12 3.13
C ARG A 537 18.97 39.18 3.91
N GLU A 538 17.84 38.82 3.31
CA GLU A 538 16.84 37.93 3.91
C GLU A 538 17.39 36.53 4.20
N THR A 539 18.12 35.92 3.26
CA THR A 539 18.77 34.61 3.46
C THR A 539 19.81 34.66 4.57
N LEU A 540 20.61 35.73 4.63
CA LEU A 540 21.62 35.90 5.67
C LEU A 540 20.98 36.08 7.05
N GLU A 541 19.92 36.88 7.16
CA GLU A 541 19.16 37.06 8.41
C GLU A 541 18.57 35.74 8.89
N GLN A 542 17.96 34.96 8.00
CA GLN A 542 17.42 33.64 8.32
C GLN A 542 18.52 32.65 8.76
N ALA A 543 19.67 32.64 8.07
CA ALA A 543 20.79 31.78 8.41
C ALA A 543 21.38 32.13 9.78
N PHE A 544 21.53 33.43 10.09
CA PHE A 544 21.95 33.88 11.42
C PHE A 544 20.95 33.51 12.50
N ALA A 545 19.65 33.70 12.26
CA ALA A 545 18.63 33.37 13.24
C ALA A 545 18.67 31.88 13.61
N LEU A 546 18.84 30.98 12.63
CA LEU A 546 19.00 29.55 12.87
C LEU A 546 20.34 29.21 13.53
N PHE A 547 21.44 29.82 13.07
CA PHE A 547 22.79 29.55 13.56
C PHE A 547 23.03 30.04 15.00
N ASN A 548 22.38 31.13 15.40
CA ASN A 548 22.44 31.69 16.76
C ASN A 548 21.30 31.20 17.67
N GLN A 549 20.51 30.22 17.22
CA GLN A 549 19.36 29.67 17.96
C GLN A 549 18.22 30.67 18.26
N ASP A 550 18.21 31.85 17.63
CA ASP A 550 17.11 32.83 17.73
C ASP A 550 15.81 32.29 17.09
N GLU A 551 15.95 31.44 16.06
CA GLU A 551 14.91 30.63 15.47
C GLU A 551 15.33 29.16 15.50
N ARG A 552 14.39 28.25 15.79
CA ARG A 552 14.63 26.80 15.80
C ARG A 552 13.74 26.11 14.77
N PHE A 553 14.25 25.01 14.20
CA PHE A 553 13.52 24.08 13.33
C PHE A 553 12.98 24.63 12.00
N PHE A 554 13.39 25.84 11.60
CA PHE A 554 13.21 26.40 10.26
C PHE A 554 11.80 26.20 9.68
N GLY A 555 10.80 26.66 10.43
CA GLY A 555 9.39 26.65 10.05
C GLY A 555 8.59 25.40 10.45
N LEU A 556 9.21 24.36 11.01
CA LEU A 556 8.47 23.19 11.52
C LEU A 556 7.57 23.60 12.69
N THR A 557 6.27 23.35 12.54
CA THR A 557 5.23 23.67 13.53
C THR A 557 4.96 22.50 14.47
N LYS A 558 4.39 22.78 15.64
CA LYS A 558 3.93 21.75 16.57
C LYS A 558 2.85 20.89 15.90
N LEU A 559 2.98 19.58 15.98
CA LEU A 559 1.95 18.65 15.50
C LEU A 559 0.88 18.39 16.57
N GLY A 560 1.25 18.19 17.84
CA GLY A 560 0.32 17.80 18.91
C GLY A 560 0.11 16.29 19.01
N SER A 561 -0.50 15.80 20.10
CA SER A 561 -0.58 14.36 20.39
C SER A 561 -1.54 13.59 19.48
N ASN A 562 -2.39 14.30 18.73
CA ASN A 562 -3.21 13.71 17.66
C ASN A 562 -2.86 14.31 16.29
N PHE A 563 -1.69 14.96 16.16
CA PHE A 563 -1.27 15.72 14.98
C PHE A 563 -2.28 16.80 14.54
N GLU A 564 -2.84 17.55 15.51
CA GLU A 564 -3.71 18.71 15.30
C GLU A 564 -3.09 19.80 14.41
N GLY A 565 -1.76 19.86 14.35
CA GLY A 565 -1.00 20.75 13.47
C GLY A 565 -1.04 20.39 11.99
N SER A 566 -1.70 19.29 11.60
CA SER A 566 -1.98 18.93 10.21
C SER A 566 -3.48 18.79 9.95
N ALA A 567 -4.03 19.67 9.11
CA ALA A 567 -5.45 19.66 8.78
C ALA A 567 -5.84 18.39 8.00
N ILE A 568 -4.99 17.92 7.08
CA ILE A 568 -5.27 16.69 6.34
C ILE A 568 -5.23 15.46 7.24
N HIS A 569 -4.35 15.43 8.26
CA HIS A 569 -4.32 14.35 9.24
C HIS A 569 -5.61 14.36 10.08
N GLN A 570 -6.11 15.52 10.50
CA GLN A 570 -7.39 15.59 11.19
C GLN A 570 -8.56 15.05 10.35
N ARG A 571 -8.59 15.34 9.04
CA ARG A 571 -9.59 14.78 8.11
C ARG A 571 -9.47 13.25 8.00
N LEU A 572 -8.25 12.72 8.03
CA LEU A 572 -7.99 11.28 8.06
C LEU A 572 -8.57 10.64 9.33
N LEU A 573 -8.36 11.25 10.51
CA LEU A 573 -8.90 10.77 11.78
C LEU A 573 -10.44 10.88 11.82
N GLU A 574 -11.01 11.96 11.27
CA GLU A 574 -12.46 12.11 11.10
C GLU A 574 -13.05 11.00 10.23
N ALA A 575 -12.40 10.66 9.11
CA ALA A 575 -12.80 9.55 8.26
C ALA A 575 -12.73 8.20 9.01
N TYR A 576 -11.71 7.99 9.84
CA TYR A 576 -11.58 6.78 10.66
C TYR A 576 -12.77 6.62 11.63
N ARG A 577 -13.17 7.72 12.27
CA ARG A 577 -14.34 7.73 13.17
C ARG A 577 -15.65 7.37 12.46
N LYS A 578 -15.79 7.59 11.14
CA LYS A 578 -16.99 7.19 10.39
C LYS A 578 -17.18 5.67 10.35
N VAL A 579 -16.09 4.90 10.34
CA VAL A 579 -16.10 3.42 10.30
C VAL A 579 -15.93 2.77 11.68
N ARG A 580 -15.75 3.59 12.73
CA ARG A 580 -15.53 3.16 14.11
C ARG A 580 -16.47 3.96 15.02
N GLY A 581 -17.65 3.38 15.27
CA GLY A 581 -18.78 4.00 15.98
C GLY A 581 -18.43 4.74 17.28
#